data_AF-A0A8E0QRD8-F1
#
_entry.id   AF-A0A8E0QRD8-F1
#
_cell.length_a   1.000
_cell.length_b   1.000
_cell.length_c   1.000
_cell.angle_alpha   90.00
_cell.angle_beta   90.00
_cell.angle_gamma   90.00
#
_symmetry.space_group_name_H-M   'P 1'
#
loop_
_entity.id
_entity.type
_entity.pdbx_description
1 polymer ?
#
loop_
_entity_poly.entity_id
_entity_poly.type
_entity_poly.pdbx_seq_one_letter_code
_entity_poly.pdbx_strand_id
1 'polypeptide(L)'
;MNESWVETPYAQMRGGDGEMLLHETAHPEPATFPRLYPSARRIRCVGSLDPDPVNGIARGLGRAVRRNALSMSEAVDFLFHMANDESSLAVMGEGFGEMAAQFRGGDVTIKELFQLVAHANRKLSPFRYALWGMIEQIWTGECTTGEVLSFLVDMARRKMAANGSGMLVRAVGTRNGLPVSITKRIPKADEHAYLSKTMGTATGTACAAFMVMAIENGLRRNGVFCPKDWATPVRFYEALERVGTPKNEIIERV
;
A
#
# COMPACT_ATOMS: atom_id res chain seq x y z
N MET A 1 -24.60 -5.67 2.74
CA MET A 1 -23.61 -4.96 1.90
C MET A 1 -22.33 -5.76 2.02
N ASN A 2 -21.96 -6.56 1.01
CA ASN A 2 -20.67 -7.27 1.04
C ASN A 2 -19.58 -6.24 0.79
N GLU A 3 -18.76 -6.01 1.80
CA GLU A 3 -17.69 -5.04 1.75
C GLU A 3 -16.65 -5.47 0.70
N SER A 4 -16.26 -4.56 -0.18
CA SER A 4 -15.24 -4.76 -1.22
C SER A 4 -13.82 -4.69 -0.65
N TRP A 5 -13.62 -5.23 0.55
CA TRP A 5 -12.36 -5.18 1.31
C TRP A 5 -12.05 -6.50 2.01
N VAL A 6 -12.79 -7.56 1.68
CA VAL A 6 -12.79 -8.82 2.43
C VAL A 6 -11.75 -9.80 1.88
N GLU A 7 -11.28 -9.59 0.66
CA GLU A 7 -10.38 -10.53 0.00
C GLU A 7 -8.92 -10.22 0.33
N THR A 8 -8.26 -11.22 0.89
CA THR A 8 -6.81 -11.26 1.07
C THR A 8 -6.23 -12.39 0.22
N PRO A 9 -5.48 -12.08 -0.85
CA PRO A 9 -4.71 -13.08 -1.57
C PRO A 9 -3.23 -13.03 -1.19
N TYR A 10 -2.55 -14.14 -1.44
CA TYR A 10 -1.09 -14.22 -1.43
C TYR A 10 -0.56 -14.14 -2.86
N ALA A 11 0.53 -13.41 -3.05
CA ALA A 11 1.24 -13.38 -4.32
C ALA A 11 2.71 -13.03 -4.11
N GLN A 12 3.59 -13.62 -4.92
CA GLN A 12 4.97 -13.17 -4.99
C GLN A 12 5.03 -11.80 -5.68
N MET A 13 5.38 -10.77 -4.91
CA MET A 13 5.45 -9.37 -5.37
C MET A 13 6.89 -8.86 -5.50
N ARG A 14 7.83 -9.46 -4.78
CA ARG A 14 9.26 -9.15 -4.83
C ARG A 14 10.05 -10.34 -5.35
N GLY A 15 11.09 -10.07 -6.13
CA GLY A 15 11.95 -11.11 -6.68
C GLY A 15 12.86 -11.70 -5.60
N GLY A 16 12.77 -13.00 -5.35
CA GLY A 16 13.58 -13.69 -4.33
C GLY A 16 12.89 -13.84 -2.97
N ASP A 17 11.83 -13.08 -2.71
CA ASP A 17 11.01 -13.21 -1.51
C ASP A 17 9.88 -14.25 -1.70
N GLY A 18 9.34 -14.73 -0.57
CA GLY A 18 8.17 -15.59 -0.54
C GLY A 18 6.88 -14.89 -0.99
N GLU A 19 5.74 -15.58 -0.85
CA GLU A 19 4.45 -14.95 -1.12
C GLU A 19 4.14 -13.86 -0.08
N MET A 20 3.77 -12.68 -0.55
CA MET A 20 3.33 -11.57 0.29
C MET A 20 1.81 -11.60 0.43
N LEU A 21 1.31 -11.32 1.64
CA LEU A 21 -0.10 -11.07 1.86
C LEU A 21 -0.50 -9.72 1.25
N LEU A 22 -1.58 -9.73 0.47
CA LEU A 22 -2.14 -8.53 -0.13
C LEU A 22 -3.54 -8.26 0.43
N HIS A 23 -3.92 -6.99 0.40
CA HIS A 23 -5.25 -6.53 0.80
C HIS A 23 -5.96 -5.91 -0.40
N GLU A 24 -7.26 -6.13 -0.53
CA GLU A 24 -8.08 -5.41 -1.52
C GLU A 24 -7.97 -3.90 -1.32
N THR A 25 -7.60 -3.19 -2.40
CA THR A 25 -7.34 -1.75 -2.39
C THR A 25 -8.48 -0.98 -3.02
N ALA A 26 -8.58 0.31 -2.67
CA ALA A 26 -9.68 1.19 -3.07
C ALA A 26 -9.50 1.71 -4.50
N HIS A 27 -8.96 0.88 -5.38
CA HIS A 27 -8.57 1.34 -6.70
C HIS A 27 -9.79 1.43 -7.63
N PRO A 28 -9.86 2.43 -8.53
CA PRO A 28 -10.98 2.61 -9.44
C PRO A 28 -11.18 1.51 -10.51
N GLU A 29 -10.27 0.55 -10.72
CA GLU A 29 -10.44 -0.48 -11.76
C GLU A 29 -11.69 -1.34 -11.54
N PRO A 30 -11.98 -1.86 -10.33
CA PRO A 30 -13.26 -2.50 -10.01
C PRO A 30 -14.50 -1.72 -10.50
N ALA A 31 -14.48 -0.38 -10.43
CA ALA A 31 -15.59 0.46 -10.88
C ALA A 31 -15.56 0.74 -12.39
N THR A 32 -14.37 0.80 -13.01
CA THR A 32 -14.22 1.29 -14.39
C THR A 32 -14.03 0.19 -15.42
N PHE A 33 -13.45 -0.96 -15.06
CA PHE A 33 -13.17 -2.05 -15.98
C PHE A 33 -14.40 -2.82 -16.45
N PRO A 34 -15.48 -2.99 -15.67
CA PRO A 34 -16.70 -3.64 -16.18
C PRO A 34 -17.29 -2.95 -17.42
N ARG A 35 -17.09 -1.63 -17.56
CA ARG A 35 -17.49 -0.87 -18.78
C ARG A 35 -16.69 -1.28 -20.03
N LEU A 36 -15.41 -1.62 -19.88
CA LEU A 36 -14.54 -2.01 -21.00
C LEU A 36 -14.56 -3.51 -21.28
N TYR A 37 -14.72 -4.30 -20.22
CA TYR A 37 -14.68 -5.75 -20.25
C TYR A 37 -15.98 -6.28 -19.65
N PRO A 38 -17.11 -6.21 -20.37
CA PRO A 38 -18.41 -6.61 -19.84
C PRO A 38 -18.49 -8.10 -19.51
N SER A 39 -17.61 -8.93 -20.09
CA SER A 39 -17.50 -10.35 -19.77
C SER A 39 -16.63 -10.63 -18.53
N ALA A 40 -15.97 -9.62 -17.96
CA ALA A 40 -15.31 -9.72 -16.67
C ALA A 40 -16.37 -9.68 -15.57
N ARG A 41 -16.43 -10.77 -14.79
CA ARG A 41 -17.42 -10.95 -13.71
C ARG A 41 -16.88 -10.53 -12.35
N ARG A 42 -15.56 -10.55 -12.18
CA ARG A 42 -14.89 -10.17 -10.93
C ARG A 42 -13.56 -9.50 -11.25
N ILE A 43 -13.39 -8.28 -10.75
CA ILE A 43 -12.17 -7.50 -10.92
C ILE A 43 -11.73 -7.05 -9.54
N ARG A 44 -10.46 -7.31 -9.24
CA ARG A 44 -9.87 -7.04 -7.93
C ARG A 44 -8.54 -6.33 -8.13
N CYS A 45 -8.36 -5.24 -7.40
CA CYS A 45 -7.07 -4.62 -7.21
C CYS A 45 -6.67 -4.93 -5.77
N VAL A 46 -5.50 -5.50 -5.59
CA VAL A 46 -4.95 -5.87 -4.30
C VAL A 46 -3.53 -5.35 -4.20
N GLY A 47 -3.10 -5.02 -3.00
CA GLY A 47 -1.77 -4.49 -2.75
C GLY A 47 -1.41 -4.57 -1.28
N SER A 48 -0.15 -4.32 -1.00
CA SER A 48 0.39 -4.31 0.35
C SER A 48 1.52 -3.29 0.46
N LEU A 49 1.69 -2.79 1.67
CA LEU A 49 2.77 -1.91 2.05
C LEU A 49 3.88 -2.74 2.70
N ASP A 50 5.12 -2.44 2.35
CA ASP A 50 6.31 -2.96 3.00
C ASP A 50 6.97 -1.83 3.81
N PRO A 51 7.33 -2.07 5.08
CA PRO A 51 7.24 -3.35 5.81
C PRO A 51 5.82 -3.70 6.27
N ASP A 52 5.53 -5.00 6.41
CA ASP A 52 4.18 -5.54 6.68
C ASP A 52 3.42 -4.89 7.86
N PRO A 53 4.06 -4.49 8.99
CA PRO A 53 3.38 -3.80 10.09
C PRO A 53 2.68 -2.50 9.70
N VAL A 54 3.08 -1.86 8.60
CA VAL A 54 2.45 -0.62 8.09
C VAL A 54 1.00 -0.89 7.67
N ASN A 55 0.68 -2.09 7.16
CA ASN A 55 -0.70 -2.45 6.84
C ASN A 55 -1.59 -2.46 8.08
N GLY A 56 -1.06 -2.92 9.23
CA GLY A 56 -1.74 -2.89 10.51
C GLY A 56 -2.04 -1.48 10.98
N ILE A 57 -1.08 -0.56 10.85
CA ILE A 57 -1.27 0.85 11.18
C ILE A 57 -2.46 1.43 10.40
N ALA A 58 -2.45 1.27 9.07
CA ALA A 58 -3.52 1.78 8.21
C ALA A 58 -4.90 1.17 8.55
N ARG A 59 -4.96 -0.16 8.77
CA ARG A 59 -6.19 -0.87 9.16
C ARG A 59 -6.70 -0.48 10.54
N GLY A 60 -5.80 -0.27 11.49
CA GLY A 60 -6.12 0.17 12.84
C GLY A 60 -6.80 1.54 12.84
N LEU A 61 -6.18 2.51 12.17
CA LEU A 61 -6.71 3.87 12.02
C LEU A 61 -8.04 3.87 11.23
N GLY A 62 -8.09 3.17 10.09
CA GLY A 62 -9.30 3.12 9.25
C GLY A 62 -10.52 2.56 9.99
N ARG A 63 -10.33 1.54 10.84
CA ARG A 63 -11.42 1.00 11.68
C ARG A 63 -11.84 1.96 12.79
N ALA A 64 -10.90 2.69 13.38
CA ALA A 64 -11.21 3.71 14.38
C ALA A 64 -12.05 4.85 13.77
N VAL A 65 -11.67 5.31 12.57
CA VAL A 65 -12.43 6.31 11.81
C VAL A 65 -13.84 5.82 11.50
N ARG A 66 -13.95 4.59 10.99
CA ARG A 66 -15.26 3.98 10.66
C ARG A 66 -16.19 3.87 11.87
N ARG A 67 -15.63 3.64 13.05
CA ARG A 67 -16.39 3.53 14.31
C ARG A 67 -16.63 4.89 14.99
N ASN A 68 -16.30 6.00 14.33
CA ASN A 68 -16.33 7.36 14.88
C ASN A 68 -15.52 7.51 16.18
N ALA A 69 -14.48 6.70 16.35
CA ALA A 69 -13.61 6.70 17.52
C ALA A 69 -12.33 7.55 17.32
N LEU A 70 -12.07 7.95 16.07
CA LEU A 70 -11.02 8.86 15.62
C LEU A 70 -11.56 9.66 14.44
N SER A 71 -11.25 10.95 14.30
CA SER A 71 -11.67 11.69 13.10
C SER A 71 -10.79 11.32 11.88
N MET A 72 -11.32 11.50 10.67
CA MET A 72 -10.55 11.27 9.45
C MET A 72 -9.32 12.17 9.39
N SER A 73 -9.45 13.45 9.78
CA SER A 73 -8.33 14.40 9.80
C SER A 73 -7.23 13.95 10.76
N GLU A 74 -7.56 13.54 11.99
CA GLU A 74 -6.56 13.05 12.94
C GLU A 74 -5.83 11.78 12.44
N ALA A 75 -6.55 10.89 11.75
CA ALA A 75 -5.96 9.70 11.16
C ALA A 75 -4.99 10.03 10.01
N VAL A 76 -5.39 10.96 9.14
CA VAL A 76 -4.57 11.42 8.01
C VAL A 76 -3.34 12.18 8.50
N ASP A 77 -3.53 13.11 9.44
CA ASP A 77 -2.44 13.88 10.04
C ASP A 77 -1.43 12.94 10.70
N PHE A 78 -1.91 11.93 11.44
CA PHE A 78 -1.02 10.93 12.03
C PHE A 78 -0.19 10.16 11.00
N LEU A 79 -0.81 9.68 9.90
CA LEU A 79 -0.09 8.99 8.83
C LEU A 79 0.88 9.91 8.10
N PHE A 80 0.47 11.15 7.83
CA PHE A 80 1.30 12.16 7.19
C PHE A 80 2.52 12.48 8.03
N HIS A 81 2.34 12.70 9.33
CA HIS A 81 3.41 12.95 10.27
C HIS A 81 4.32 11.72 10.42
N MET A 82 3.77 10.51 10.46
CA MET A 82 4.59 9.29 10.47
C MET A 82 5.46 9.16 9.20
N ALA A 83 4.95 9.59 8.05
CA ALA A 83 5.66 9.50 6.77
C ALA A 83 6.62 10.67 6.49
N ASN A 84 6.38 11.85 7.07
CA ASN A 84 7.10 13.09 6.73
C ASN A 84 7.77 13.79 7.91
N ASP A 85 7.26 13.61 9.14
CA ASP A 85 7.75 14.32 10.32
C ASP A 85 8.65 13.46 11.20
N GLU A 86 9.83 14.01 11.47
CA GLU A 86 10.80 13.47 12.43
C GLU A 86 10.27 13.49 13.89
N SER A 87 9.22 14.28 14.17
CA SER A 87 8.73 14.61 15.52
C SER A 87 7.64 13.67 16.05
N SER A 88 6.74 13.19 15.20
CA SER A 88 5.80 12.08 15.47
C SER A 88 6.54 10.80 15.82
N LEU A 89 7.65 10.54 15.12
CA LEU A 89 8.60 9.47 15.43
C LEU A 89 9.36 9.72 16.74
N ALA A 90 9.56 10.96 17.15
CA ALA A 90 10.13 11.30 18.47
C ALA A 90 9.13 11.07 19.61
N VAL A 91 7.85 11.41 19.45
CA VAL A 91 6.79 11.08 20.42
C VAL A 91 6.56 9.58 20.51
N MET A 92 6.60 8.88 19.38
CA MET A 92 6.62 7.41 19.33
C MET A 92 7.90 6.85 19.99
N GLY A 93 9.05 7.46 19.71
CA GLY A 93 10.38 7.04 20.14
C GLY A 93 10.74 7.38 21.59
N GLU A 94 10.09 8.33 22.25
CA GLU A 94 10.24 8.59 23.69
C GLU A 94 9.50 7.53 24.50
N GLY A 95 8.22 7.25 24.16
CA GLY A 95 7.45 6.18 24.78
C GLY A 95 8.01 4.79 24.48
N PHE A 96 8.60 4.59 23.31
CA PHE A 96 9.25 3.34 22.94
C PHE A 96 10.72 3.28 23.39
N GLY A 97 11.42 4.40 23.51
CA GLY A 97 12.85 4.46 23.86
C GLY A 97 13.13 4.06 25.30
N GLU A 98 12.25 4.44 26.22
CA GLU A 98 12.28 3.99 27.63
C GLU A 98 12.03 2.48 27.75
N MET A 99 11.14 1.92 26.91
CA MET A 99 10.87 0.47 26.88
C MET A 99 11.91 -0.31 26.04
N ALA A 100 12.46 0.26 24.98
CA ALA A 100 13.51 -0.34 24.15
C ALA A 100 14.82 -0.51 24.92
N ALA A 101 15.07 0.33 25.93
CA ALA A 101 16.14 0.12 26.90
C ALA A 101 15.90 -1.13 27.77
N GLN A 102 14.64 -1.51 28.04
CA GLN A 102 14.28 -2.75 28.73
C GLN A 102 14.30 -3.98 27.79
N PHE A 103 14.07 -3.81 26.49
CA PHE A 103 14.01 -4.89 25.50
C PHE A 103 15.37 -5.47 25.05
N ARG A 104 16.44 -5.34 25.83
CA ARG A 104 17.78 -5.91 25.54
C ARG A 104 17.83 -7.45 25.51
N GLY A 105 16.70 -8.15 25.62
CA GLY A 105 16.61 -9.60 25.83
C GLY A 105 16.02 -10.43 24.68
N GLY A 106 15.76 -9.85 23.49
CA GLY A 106 15.42 -10.62 22.28
C GLY A 106 13.98 -11.10 22.14
N ASP A 107 13.20 -11.22 23.21
CA ASP A 107 11.80 -11.66 23.14
C ASP A 107 10.86 -10.60 23.73
N VAL A 108 10.27 -9.77 22.86
CA VAL A 108 9.09 -9.00 23.24
C VAL A 108 7.86 -9.88 23.05
N THR A 109 7.08 -10.02 24.10
CA THR A 109 5.84 -10.79 24.07
C THR A 109 4.68 -9.90 23.66
N ILE A 110 3.63 -10.50 23.09
CA ILE A 110 2.36 -9.81 22.80
C ILE A 110 1.87 -9.04 24.03
N LYS A 111 2.07 -9.56 25.25
CA LYS A 111 1.68 -8.91 26.52
C LYS A 111 2.31 -7.52 26.70
N GLU A 112 3.56 -7.33 26.28
CA GLU A 112 4.26 -6.05 26.41
C GLU A 112 3.75 -5.03 25.38
N LEU A 113 3.43 -5.48 24.15
CA LEU A 113 2.72 -4.64 23.16
C LEU A 113 1.34 -4.21 23.68
N PHE A 114 0.64 -5.10 24.37
CA PHE A 114 -0.64 -4.81 25.03
C PHE A 114 -0.51 -3.75 26.13
N GLN A 115 0.53 -3.87 26.97
CA GLN A 115 0.82 -2.87 27.99
C GLN A 115 1.07 -1.51 27.34
N LEU A 116 1.78 -1.48 26.21
CA LEU A 116 2.05 -0.25 25.47
C LEU A 116 0.77 0.39 24.91
N VAL A 117 -0.18 -0.40 24.38
CA VAL A 117 -1.52 0.10 24.01
C VAL A 117 -2.25 0.68 25.23
N ALA A 118 -2.17 0.00 26.37
CA ALA A 118 -2.86 0.44 27.59
C ALA A 118 -2.25 1.73 28.19
N HIS A 119 -0.94 1.93 28.03
CA HIS A 119 -0.20 3.10 28.52
C HIS A 119 -0.29 4.29 27.55
N ALA A 120 -0.69 4.06 26.29
CA ALA A 120 -1.00 5.13 25.35
C ALA A 120 -2.23 5.92 25.85
N ASN A 121 -1.97 7.05 26.52
CA ASN A 121 -2.99 7.95 27.05
C ASN A 121 -3.95 8.45 25.96
N ARG A 122 -5.14 8.95 26.35
CA ARG A 122 -6.15 9.53 25.43
C ARG A 122 -5.60 10.60 24.48
N LYS A 123 -4.50 11.28 24.83
CA LYS A 123 -3.80 12.26 23.97
C LYS A 123 -3.04 11.63 22.79
N LEU A 124 -2.71 10.34 22.85
CA LEU A 124 -2.10 9.54 21.77
C LEU A 124 -3.17 8.69 21.07
N SER A 125 -4.33 9.30 20.80
CA SER A 125 -5.51 8.59 20.30
C SER A 125 -5.33 7.89 18.95
N PRO A 126 -4.52 8.37 17.99
CA PRO A 126 -4.28 7.62 16.75
C PRO A 126 -3.30 6.47 16.95
N PHE A 127 -2.26 6.69 17.77
CA PHE A 127 -1.19 5.72 18.01
C PHE A 127 -1.70 4.43 18.65
N ARG A 128 -2.60 4.52 19.64
CA ARG A 128 -3.22 3.32 20.24
C ARG A 128 -3.93 2.45 19.19
N TYR A 129 -4.56 3.06 18.18
CA TYR A 129 -5.27 2.34 17.12
C TYR A 129 -4.30 1.76 16.09
N ALA A 130 -3.23 2.49 15.77
CA ALA A 130 -2.14 1.98 14.94
C ALA A 130 -1.50 0.73 15.55
N LEU A 131 -1.15 0.79 16.85
CA LEU A 131 -0.55 -0.33 17.57
C LEU A 131 -1.51 -1.51 17.72
N TRP A 132 -2.78 -1.24 18.00
CA TRP A 132 -3.82 -2.27 18.00
C TRP A 132 -3.93 -2.96 16.64
N GLY A 133 -3.82 -2.19 15.56
CA GLY A 133 -3.78 -2.72 14.19
C GLY A 133 -2.60 -3.66 13.94
N MET A 134 -1.41 -3.33 14.45
CA MET A 134 -0.23 -4.22 14.38
C MET A 134 -0.41 -5.48 15.24
N ILE A 135 -0.96 -5.37 16.45
CA ILE A 135 -1.26 -6.55 17.30
C ILE A 135 -2.22 -7.50 16.60
N GLU A 136 -3.23 -6.96 15.93
CA GLU A 136 -4.16 -7.81 15.20
C GLU A 136 -3.52 -8.53 14.02
N GLN A 137 -2.56 -7.91 13.30
CA GLN A 137 -1.78 -8.61 12.28
C GLN A 137 -1.03 -9.81 12.86
N ILE A 138 -0.52 -9.71 14.08
CA ILE A 138 0.09 -10.84 14.78
C ILE A 138 -0.94 -11.95 15.01
N TRP A 139 -2.13 -11.59 15.48
CA TRP A 139 -3.19 -12.56 15.76
C TRP A 139 -3.77 -13.23 14.52
N THR A 140 -3.82 -12.51 13.41
CA THR A 140 -4.28 -13.05 12.13
C THR A 140 -3.18 -13.81 11.38
N GLY A 141 -1.97 -13.86 11.93
CA GLY A 141 -0.82 -14.55 11.32
C GLY A 141 -0.24 -13.81 10.11
N GLU A 142 -0.56 -12.52 9.95
CA GLU A 142 -0.07 -11.67 8.88
C GLU A 142 1.33 -11.12 9.17
N CYS A 143 1.69 -11.01 10.46
CA CYS A 143 3.03 -10.64 10.91
C CYS A 143 3.42 -11.48 12.13
N THR A 144 4.71 -11.55 12.40
CA THR A 144 5.26 -12.06 13.65
C THR A 144 5.47 -10.92 14.66
N THR A 145 5.53 -11.27 15.94
CA THR A 145 5.89 -10.31 16.99
C THR A 145 7.29 -9.72 16.76
N GLY A 146 8.21 -10.53 16.21
CA GLY A 146 9.58 -10.10 15.88
C GLY A 146 9.63 -9.06 14.77
N GLU A 147 8.81 -9.19 13.73
CA GLU A 147 8.72 -8.20 12.64
C GLU A 147 8.13 -6.88 13.13
N VAL A 148 7.07 -6.93 13.96
CA VAL A 148 6.48 -5.73 14.56
C VAL A 148 7.48 -5.03 15.49
N LEU A 149 8.21 -5.79 16.32
CA LEU A 149 9.23 -5.22 17.19
C LEU A 149 10.37 -4.59 16.39
N SER A 150 10.89 -5.29 15.39
CA SER A 150 11.97 -4.81 14.54
C SER A 150 11.55 -3.51 13.85
N PHE A 151 10.34 -3.47 13.30
CA PHE A 151 9.75 -2.27 12.73
C PHE A 151 9.69 -1.10 13.72
N LEU A 152 9.21 -1.34 14.95
CA LEU A 152 9.12 -0.29 15.97
C LEU A 152 10.50 0.20 16.42
N VAL A 153 11.47 -0.70 16.54
CA VAL A 153 12.87 -0.36 16.84
C VAL A 153 13.49 0.45 15.69
N ASP A 154 13.26 0.06 14.44
CA ASP A 154 13.78 0.77 13.27
C ASP A 154 13.12 2.13 13.08
N MET A 155 11.82 2.24 13.36
CA MET A 155 11.10 3.51 13.47
C MET A 155 11.76 4.42 14.53
N ALA A 156 11.99 3.90 15.75
CA ALA A 156 12.63 4.66 16.83
C ALA A 156 14.08 5.07 16.50
N ARG A 157 14.81 4.21 15.78
CA ARG A 157 16.20 4.45 15.35
C ARG A 157 16.30 5.26 14.06
N ARG A 158 15.18 5.64 13.44
CA ARG A 158 15.14 6.34 12.16
C ARG A 158 15.84 5.58 11.03
N LYS A 159 15.74 4.25 11.08
CA LYS A 159 16.31 3.31 10.10
C LYS A 159 15.23 2.59 9.30
N MET A 160 14.08 3.23 9.07
CA MET A 160 13.04 2.60 8.27
C MET A 160 13.59 2.17 6.91
N ALA A 161 13.39 0.90 6.58
CA ALA A 161 13.71 0.35 5.28
C ALA A 161 12.97 1.14 4.18
N ALA A 162 13.50 1.11 2.96
CA ALA A 162 12.85 1.76 1.84
C ALA A 162 11.44 1.18 1.65
N ASN A 163 10.43 2.06 1.60
CA ASN A 163 9.05 1.65 1.39
C ASN A 163 8.93 0.86 0.08
N GLY A 164 8.49 -0.40 0.18
CA GLY A 164 8.05 -1.17 -0.97
C GLY A 164 6.54 -1.11 -1.09
N SER A 165 6.03 -1.14 -2.32
CA SER A 165 4.60 -1.32 -2.56
C SER A 165 4.37 -2.28 -3.70
N GLY A 166 3.61 -3.34 -3.43
CA GLY A 166 3.14 -4.27 -4.46
C GLY A 166 1.71 -3.93 -4.84
N MET A 167 1.39 -3.92 -6.13
CA MET A 167 0.01 -3.88 -6.61
C MET A 167 -0.23 -4.93 -7.69
N LEU A 168 -1.36 -5.61 -7.57
CA LEU A 168 -1.82 -6.67 -8.47
C LEU A 168 -3.28 -6.43 -8.83
N VAL A 169 -3.58 -6.51 -10.11
CA VAL A 169 -4.94 -6.51 -10.64
C VAL A 169 -5.25 -7.89 -11.20
N ARG A 170 -6.36 -8.47 -10.76
CA ARG A 170 -6.89 -9.74 -11.27
C ARG A 170 -8.30 -9.55 -11.82
N ALA A 171 -8.50 -9.99 -13.05
CA ALA A 171 -9.80 -10.02 -13.71
C ALA A 171 -10.18 -11.46 -14.05
N VAL A 172 -11.35 -11.89 -13.59
CA VAL A 172 -11.94 -13.21 -13.86
C VAL A 172 -13.23 -13.02 -14.66
N GLY A 173 -13.38 -13.78 -15.72
CA GLY A 173 -14.52 -13.67 -16.63
C GLY A 173 -14.54 -14.75 -17.69
N THR A 174 -15.13 -14.43 -18.84
CA THR A 174 -15.09 -15.28 -20.03
C THR A 174 -14.47 -14.57 -21.22
N ARG A 175 -13.75 -15.34 -22.05
CA ARG A 175 -13.22 -14.92 -23.34
C ARG A 175 -13.61 -15.99 -24.36
N ASN A 176 -14.35 -15.60 -25.40
CA ASN A 176 -14.86 -16.53 -26.42
C ASN A 176 -15.65 -17.71 -25.82
N GLY A 177 -16.45 -17.46 -24.79
CA GLY A 177 -17.24 -18.49 -24.10
C GLY A 177 -16.46 -19.32 -23.07
N LEU A 178 -15.13 -19.24 -23.04
CA LEU A 178 -14.30 -20.00 -22.10
C LEU A 178 -13.98 -19.17 -20.84
N PRO A 179 -14.00 -19.78 -19.63
CA PRO A 179 -13.54 -19.12 -18.41
C PRO A 179 -12.06 -18.71 -18.52
N VAL A 180 -11.75 -17.47 -18.13
CA VAL A 180 -10.40 -16.92 -18.13
C VAL A 180 -10.15 -16.11 -16.86
N SER A 181 -8.94 -16.22 -16.33
CA SER A 181 -8.40 -15.36 -15.27
C SER A 181 -7.13 -14.69 -15.80
N ILE A 182 -7.09 -13.36 -15.77
CA ILE A 182 -5.91 -12.57 -16.14
C ILE A 182 -5.43 -11.85 -14.89
N THR A 183 -4.15 -11.99 -14.59
CA THR A 183 -3.48 -11.26 -13.52
C THR A 183 -2.38 -10.38 -14.11
N LYS A 184 -2.25 -9.16 -13.60
CA LYS A 184 -1.16 -8.23 -13.91
C LYS A 184 -0.68 -7.60 -12.60
N ARG A 185 0.64 -7.52 -12.42
CA ARG A 185 1.25 -6.90 -11.24
C ARG A 185 2.34 -5.91 -11.65
N ILE A 186 2.72 -5.05 -10.71
CA ILE A 186 3.95 -4.28 -10.82
C ILE A 186 5.13 -5.29 -10.85
N PRO A 187 6.02 -5.26 -11.86
CA PRO A 187 7.06 -6.28 -12.04
C PRO A 187 8.17 -6.21 -10.99
N LYS A 188 8.42 -5.01 -10.45
CA LYS A 188 9.45 -4.77 -9.44
C LYS A 188 8.92 -3.85 -8.34
N ALA A 189 9.00 -4.32 -7.12
CA ALA A 189 8.57 -3.63 -5.90
C ALA A 189 9.66 -3.64 -4.81
N ASP A 190 10.91 -3.87 -5.21
CA ASP A 190 12.07 -3.80 -4.33
C ASP A 190 12.55 -2.35 -4.12
N GLU A 191 13.49 -2.15 -3.21
CA GLU A 191 14.04 -0.83 -2.86
C GLU A 191 14.76 -0.11 -4.00
N HIS A 192 15.11 -0.82 -5.08
CA HIS A 192 15.78 -0.26 -6.25
C HIS A 192 14.83 0.05 -7.40
N ALA A 193 13.57 -0.37 -7.30
CA ALA A 193 12.57 -0.13 -8.32
C ALA A 193 12.19 1.35 -8.39
N TYR A 194 12.33 1.93 -9.57
CA TYR A 194 12.04 3.34 -9.82
C TYR A 194 10.58 3.69 -9.54
N LEU A 195 9.62 2.92 -10.10
CA LEU A 195 8.20 3.25 -10.00
C LEU A 195 7.65 3.13 -8.58
N SER A 196 8.14 2.17 -7.80
CA SER A 196 7.65 1.89 -6.44
C SER A 196 8.45 2.61 -5.36
N LYS A 197 9.47 3.40 -5.73
CA LYS A 197 10.32 4.14 -4.78
C LYS A 197 9.54 5.08 -3.87
N THR A 198 8.60 5.83 -4.42
CA THR A 198 7.68 6.70 -3.65
C THR A 198 6.35 6.84 -4.38
N MET A 199 5.28 7.16 -3.64
CA MET A 199 3.99 7.53 -4.24
C MET A 199 4.12 8.73 -5.19
N GLY A 200 5.00 9.68 -4.87
CA GLY A 200 5.29 10.84 -5.72
C GLY A 200 5.92 10.44 -7.05
N THR A 201 6.82 9.45 -7.05
CA THR A 201 7.42 8.90 -8.28
C THR A 201 6.34 8.22 -9.12
N ALA A 202 5.57 7.30 -8.56
CA ALA A 202 4.54 6.57 -9.30
C ALA A 202 3.51 7.53 -9.95
N THR A 203 2.96 8.45 -9.15
CA THR A 203 1.91 9.37 -9.61
C THR A 203 2.44 10.50 -10.48
N GLY A 204 3.61 11.06 -10.13
CA GLY A 204 4.26 12.14 -10.88
C GLY A 204 4.74 11.67 -12.25
N THR A 205 5.35 10.50 -12.35
CA THR A 205 5.78 9.91 -13.62
C THR A 205 4.58 9.56 -14.50
N ALA A 206 3.51 8.99 -13.93
CA ALA A 206 2.27 8.77 -14.67
C ALA A 206 1.68 10.08 -15.21
N CYS A 207 1.66 11.15 -14.39
CA CYS A 207 1.22 12.48 -14.78
C CYS A 207 2.06 13.05 -15.92
N ALA A 208 3.40 12.98 -15.81
CA ALA A 208 4.33 13.42 -16.84
C ALA A 208 4.13 12.66 -18.17
N ALA A 209 3.90 11.35 -18.12
CA ALA A 209 3.60 10.55 -19.30
C ALA A 209 2.30 11.00 -19.99
N PHE A 210 1.24 11.30 -19.22
CA PHE A 210 0.02 11.89 -19.78
C PHE A 210 0.26 13.28 -20.37
N MET A 211 1.09 14.12 -19.75
CA MET A 211 1.46 15.43 -20.30
C MET A 211 2.21 15.32 -21.63
N VAL A 212 3.19 14.41 -21.74
CA VAL A 212 3.89 14.14 -23.01
C VAL A 212 2.90 13.74 -24.09
N MET A 213 2.01 12.78 -23.81
CA MET A 213 0.99 12.37 -24.76
C MET A 213 0.05 13.51 -25.15
N ALA A 214 -0.30 14.39 -24.20
CA ALA A 214 -1.16 15.54 -24.45
C ALA A 214 -0.46 16.65 -25.26
N ILE A 215 0.83 16.91 -25.06
CA ILE A 215 1.55 17.92 -25.86
C ILE A 215 1.71 17.44 -27.31
N GLU A 216 2.06 16.17 -27.50
CA GLU A 216 2.39 15.64 -28.83
C GLU A 216 1.17 15.25 -29.65
N ASN A 217 0.10 14.77 -29.00
CA ASN A 217 -1.11 14.31 -29.67
C ASN A 217 -2.36 15.11 -29.29
N GLY A 218 -2.28 16.03 -28.32
CA GLY A 218 -3.46 16.70 -27.74
C GLY A 218 -4.01 17.88 -28.52
N LEU A 219 -3.56 18.13 -29.75
CA LEU A 219 -4.18 19.11 -30.63
C LEU A 219 -5.52 18.64 -31.26
N ARG A 220 -6.06 17.45 -30.89
CA ARG A 220 -7.28 16.90 -31.52
C ARG A 220 -8.36 16.34 -30.60
N ARG A 221 -8.23 16.41 -29.26
CA ARG A 221 -9.24 15.89 -28.32
C ARG A 221 -9.60 16.93 -27.26
N ASN A 222 -10.85 17.39 -27.28
CA ASN A 222 -11.42 18.31 -26.30
C ASN A 222 -12.39 17.56 -25.38
N GLY A 223 -12.32 17.80 -24.06
CA GLY A 223 -13.24 17.21 -23.08
C GLY A 223 -12.55 16.68 -21.83
N VAL A 224 -13.33 16.06 -20.94
CA VAL A 224 -12.86 15.40 -19.72
C VAL A 224 -12.86 13.89 -19.96
N PHE A 225 -11.70 13.26 -19.80
CA PHE A 225 -11.53 11.83 -20.11
C PHE A 225 -10.90 11.09 -18.94
N CYS A 226 -11.33 9.84 -18.74
CA CYS A 226 -10.59 8.90 -17.92
C CYS A 226 -9.32 8.43 -18.67
N PRO A 227 -8.25 8.04 -17.97
CA PRO A 227 -7.01 7.52 -18.57
C PRO A 227 -7.24 6.48 -19.69
N LYS A 228 -8.15 5.55 -19.44
CA LYS A 228 -8.55 4.46 -20.35
C LYS A 228 -9.29 4.89 -21.62
N ASP A 229 -9.96 6.04 -21.59
CA ASP A 229 -10.63 6.61 -22.77
C ASP A 229 -9.67 7.50 -23.57
N TRP A 230 -8.64 8.02 -22.90
CA TRP A 230 -7.64 8.91 -23.49
C TRP A 230 -6.50 8.17 -24.19
N ALA A 231 -5.90 7.15 -23.55
CA ALA A 231 -4.72 6.47 -24.03
C ALA A 231 -4.91 4.95 -24.10
N THR A 232 -4.38 4.33 -25.16
CA THR A 232 -4.18 2.89 -25.18
C THR A 232 -3.02 2.52 -24.24
N PRO A 233 -3.03 1.33 -23.61
CA PRO A 233 -1.94 0.92 -22.72
C PRO A 233 -0.58 1.02 -23.39
N VAL A 234 -0.43 0.56 -24.64
CA VAL A 234 0.83 0.61 -25.40
C VAL A 234 1.39 2.03 -25.48
N ARG A 235 0.57 3.02 -25.85
CA ARG A 235 1.01 4.42 -25.94
C ARG A 235 1.40 4.99 -24.58
N PHE A 236 0.66 4.64 -23.54
CA PHE A 236 0.98 5.07 -22.18
C PHE A 236 2.31 4.46 -21.71
N TYR A 237 2.57 3.19 -22.01
CA TYR A 237 3.83 2.53 -21.68
C TYR A 237 5.03 3.13 -22.43
N GLU A 238 4.87 3.44 -23.71
CA GLU A 238 5.88 4.18 -24.48
C GLU A 238 6.15 5.57 -23.88
N ALA A 239 5.10 6.28 -23.44
CA ALA A 239 5.25 7.56 -22.76
C ALA A 239 5.97 7.42 -21.40
N LEU A 240 5.68 6.37 -20.63
CA LEU A 240 6.38 6.06 -19.38
C LEU A 240 7.88 5.81 -19.61
N GLU A 241 8.24 5.02 -20.63
CA GLU A 241 9.65 4.80 -21.00
C GLU A 241 10.35 6.13 -21.32
N ARG A 242 9.67 7.02 -22.05
CA ARG A 242 10.23 8.30 -22.47
C ARG A 242 10.44 9.31 -21.33
N VAL A 243 9.61 9.26 -20.30
CA VAL A 243 9.79 10.09 -19.09
C VAL A 243 10.76 9.47 -18.09
N GLY A 244 11.48 8.41 -18.48
CA GLY A 244 12.58 7.83 -17.72
C GLY A 244 12.24 6.58 -16.92
N THR A 245 11.04 6.00 -17.10
CA THR A 245 10.69 4.74 -16.44
C THR A 245 11.46 3.58 -17.06
N PRO A 246 12.18 2.76 -16.28
CA PRO A 246 12.84 1.57 -16.80
C PRO A 246 11.84 0.59 -17.43
N LYS A 247 12.11 0.16 -18.67
CA LYS A 247 11.19 -0.70 -19.45
C LYS A 247 10.81 -2.01 -18.76
N ASN A 248 11.72 -2.56 -17.95
CA ASN A 248 11.50 -3.77 -17.17
C ASN A 248 10.60 -3.57 -15.93
N GLU A 249 10.20 -2.34 -15.61
CA GLU A 249 9.29 -2.01 -14.51
C GLU A 249 7.86 -1.68 -14.96
N ILE A 250 7.60 -1.53 -16.26
CA ILE A 250 6.32 -1.00 -16.76
C ILE A 250 5.25 -2.08 -16.92
N ILE A 251 5.62 -3.23 -17.52
CA ILE A 251 4.73 -4.37 -17.71
C ILE A 251 5.46 -5.64 -17.34
N GLU A 252 4.76 -6.50 -16.62
CA GLU A 252 5.18 -7.86 -16.38
C GLU A 252 5.18 -8.64 -17.71
N ARG A 253 6.37 -9.04 -18.14
CA ARG A 253 6.56 -9.93 -19.28
C ARG A 253 6.44 -11.37 -18.78
N VAL A 254 5.54 -12.12 -19.40
CA VAL A 254 5.38 -13.58 -19.21
C VAL A 254 6.42 -14.28 -20.04
#